data_AF-D0MYT1-F1
#
_entry.id   AF-D0MYT1-F1
#
_cell.length_a   1.000
_cell.length_b   1.000
_cell.length_c   1.000
_cell.angle_alpha   90.00
_cell.angle_beta   90.00
_cell.angle_gamma   90.00
#
_symmetry.space_group_name_H-M   'P 1'
#
loop_
_entity.id
_entity.type
_entity.pdbx_description
1 polymer ?
#
loop_
_entity_poly.entity_id
_entity_poly.type
_entity_poly.pdbx_seq_one_letter_code
_entity_poly.pdbx_strand_id
1 'polypeptide(L)'
;MEERASGVAKQLVLLSRSEATAAVDDVATRAFDMLAEVVNDVHTTYAANERSFQYLCKMLRVDSTSDEALLQITRNVSIPMLSALFDSNWSSRYAAIFLETSVLPKIRAADSVISRVLLQTALRFGSSYAGTLVDSLLLPLLVGGECDAVGPPQAEAITRILRSLDTVPADQLDGFLLKSLEAVTANDNLHPHLLSNESALLVFQNVLNTKPVLSVLTIERLVGACEAVLERPEAEQVRGSLKFATVIFTLISKYPQQCSGHVETLEAIATQLTSIMAKTTLRSLQKLKTSK
;
A
#
# COMPACT_ATOMS: atom_id res chain seq x y z
N MET A 1 -7.46 9.83 -31.69
CA MET A 1 -6.88 9.13 -30.52
C MET A 1 -7.87 8.12 -29.93
N GLU A 2 -9.13 8.49 -29.70
CA GLU A 2 -10.16 7.64 -29.09
C GLU A 2 -10.45 6.33 -29.83
N GLU A 3 -10.64 6.36 -31.16
CA GLU A 3 -10.87 5.13 -31.95
C GLU A 3 -9.67 4.16 -31.87
N ARG A 4 -8.44 4.69 -31.91
CA ARG A 4 -7.21 3.90 -31.72
C ARG A 4 -7.21 3.25 -30.33
N ALA A 5 -7.54 4.02 -29.29
CA ALA A 5 -7.56 3.55 -27.91
C ALA A 5 -8.61 2.45 -27.70
N SER A 6 -9.80 2.62 -28.27
CA SER A 6 -10.86 1.62 -28.23
C SER A 6 -10.45 0.32 -28.95
N GLY A 7 -9.77 0.43 -30.09
CA GLY A 7 -9.21 -0.71 -30.81
C GLY A 7 -8.19 -1.49 -29.97
N VAL A 8 -7.23 -0.79 -29.36
CA VAL A 8 -6.20 -1.38 -28.49
C VAL A 8 -6.83 -1.98 -27.22
N ALA A 9 -7.80 -1.30 -26.60
CA ALA A 9 -8.51 -1.80 -25.42
C ALA A 9 -9.20 -3.14 -25.69
N LYS A 10 -9.88 -3.28 -26.85
CA LYS A 10 -10.50 -4.55 -27.25
C LYS A 10 -9.45 -5.66 -27.41
N GLN A 11 -8.29 -5.34 -27.99
CA GLN A 11 -7.21 -6.31 -28.16
C GLN A 11 -6.61 -6.72 -26.80
N LEU A 12 -6.37 -5.79 -25.88
CA LEU A 12 -5.89 -6.08 -24.53
C LEU A 12 -6.85 -7.01 -23.75
N VAL A 13 -8.17 -6.80 -23.88
CA VAL A 13 -9.19 -7.65 -23.26
C VAL A 13 -9.29 -9.02 -23.93
N LEU A 14 -9.06 -9.13 -25.23
CA LEU A 14 -9.03 -10.42 -25.92
C LEU A 14 -7.78 -11.23 -25.54
N LEU A 15 -6.65 -10.55 -25.35
CA LEU A 15 -5.39 -11.18 -24.95
C LEU A 15 -5.38 -11.70 -23.53
N SER A 16 -6.23 -11.19 -22.63
CA SER A 16 -6.39 -11.80 -21.30
C SER A 16 -6.98 -13.22 -21.34
N ARG A 17 -7.44 -13.66 -22.52
CA ARG A 17 -8.00 -15.00 -22.77
C ARG A 17 -7.11 -15.89 -23.66
N SER A 18 -5.91 -15.42 -24.04
CA SER A 18 -5.02 -16.09 -25.01
C SER A 18 -3.58 -16.17 -24.49
N GLU A 19 -2.90 -17.30 -24.71
CA GLU A 19 -1.51 -17.55 -24.25
C GLU A 19 -0.44 -17.04 -25.23
N ALA A 20 -0.81 -16.32 -26.29
CA ALA A 20 0.12 -15.88 -27.33
C ALA A 20 1.00 -14.69 -26.88
N THR A 21 2.15 -14.98 -26.27
CA THR A 21 3.08 -13.99 -25.69
C THR A 21 3.57 -12.90 -26.65
N ALA A 22 3.85 -13.23 -27.92
CA ALA A 22 4.28 -12.24 -28.92
C ALA A 22 3.18 -11.22 -29.28
N ALA A 23 1.91 -11.64 -29.23
CA ALA A 23 0.79 -10.75 -29.46
C ALA A 23 0.54 -9.82 -28.26
N VAL A 24 0.87 -10.26 -27.05
CA VAL A 24 0.81 -9.44 -25.84
C VAL A 24 1.81 -8.29 -25.90
N ASP A 25 3.03 -8.53 -26.36
CA ASP A 25 4.08 -7.51 -26.44
C ASP A 25 3.76 -6.40 -27.47
N ASP A 26 3.27 -6.76 -28.66
CA ASP A 26 2.87 -5.79 -29.68
C ASP A 26 1.73 -4.88 -29.20
N VAL A 27 0.68 -5.47 -28.62
CA VAL A 27 -0.47 -4.69 -28.12
C VAL A 27 -0.09 -3.84 -26.92
N ALA A 28 0.75 -4.36 -26.01
CA ALA A 28 1.27 -3.61 -24.87
C ALA A 28 2.14 -2.43 -25.31
N THR A 29 2.99 -2.62 -26.33
CA THR A 29 3.81 -1.54 -26.92
C THR A 29 2.92 -0.45 -27.52
N ARG A 30 1.90 -0.81 -28.30
CA ARG A 30 0.96 0.16 -28.86
C ARG A 30 0.18 0.93 -27.77
N ALA A 31 -0.18 0.27 -26.68
CA ALA A 31 -0.79 0.94 -25.53
C ALA A 31 0.17 1.92 -24.84
N PHE A 32 1.43 1.52 -24.66
CA PHE A 32 2.49 2.37 -24.10
C PHE A 32 2.76 3.60 -24.98
N ASP A 33 2.91 3.42 -26.29
CA ASP A 33 3.17 4.52 -27.24
C ASP A 33 2.07 5.58 -27.18
N MET A 34 0.81 5.16 -27.04
CA MET A 34 -0.31 6.08 -26.87
C MET A 34 -0.24 6.86 -25.56
N LEU A 35 0.17 6.23 -24.45
CA LEU A 35 0.39 6.91 -23.17
C LEU A 35 1.56 7.90 -23.26
N ALA A 36 2.64 7.50 -23.93
CA ALA A 36 3.82 8.34 -24.15
C ALA A 36 3.52 9.55 -25.05
N GLU A 37 2.64 9.42 -26.05
CA GLU A 37 2.16 10.52 -26.91
C GLU A 37 1.55 11.65 -26.05
N VAL A 38 0.77 11.31 -25.03
CA VAL A 38 0.14 12.29 -24.12
C VAL A 38 1.14 12.91 -23.15
N VAL A 39 2.07 12.11 -22.60
CA VAL A 39 3.07 12.60 -21.65
C VAL A 39 4.04 13.58 -22.31
N ASN A 40 4.41 13.33 -23.57
CA ASN A 40 5.36 14.12 -24.32
C ASN A 40 4.71 15.24 -25.15
N ASP A 41 3.41 15.46 -25.04
CA ASP A 41 2.74 16.57 -25.74
C ASP A 41 3.15 17.91 -25.13
N VAL A 42 3.99 18.65 -25.88
CA VAL A 42 4.49 19.98 -25.50
C VAL A 42 3.54 21.12 -25.90
N HIS A 43 2.46 20.82 -26.63
CA HIS A 43 1.51 21.82 -27.13
C HIS A 43 0.36 22.10 -26.16
N THR A 44 0.31 21.36 -25.06
CA THR A 44 -0.73 21.40 -24.02
C THR A 44 -0.13 21.73 -22.67
N THR A 45 -0.99 22.07 -21.70
CA THR A 45 -0.54 22.29 -20.32
C THR A 45 -0.37 20.95 -19.58
N TYR A 46 0.52 20.90 -18.59
CA TYR A 46 0.70 19.71 -17.75
C TYR A 46 -0.61 19.20 -17.12
N ALA A 47 -1.46 20.10 -16.63
CA ALA A 47 -2.76 19.74 -16.05
C ALA A 47 -3.74 19.17 -17.08
N ALA A 48 -3.68 19.62 -18.34
CA ALA A 48 -4.46 19.03 -19.43
C ALA A 48 -3.93 17.63 -19.77
N ASN A 49 -2.61 17.44 -19.81
CA ASN A 49 -2.00 16.13 -20.08
C ASN A 49 -2.30 15.11 -18.98
N GLU A 50 -2.30 15.50 -17.71
CA GLU A 50 -2.71 14.65 -16.59
C GLU A 50 -4.14 14.13 -16.77
N ARG A 51 -5.10 15.00 -17.14
CA ARG A 51 -6.50 14.60 -17.38
C ARG A 51 -6.63 13.70 -18.59
N SER A 52 -5.94 14.03 -19.69
CA SER A 52 -5.91 13.22 -20.91
C SER A 52 -5.31 11.84 -20.66
N PHE A 53 -4.24 11.77 -19.86
CA PHE A 53 -3.58 10.53 -19.47
C PHE A 53 -4.52 9.66 -18.64
N GLN A 54 -5.18 10.24 -17.64
CA GLN A 54 -6.18 9.52 -16.83
C GLN A 54 -7.36 9.01 -17.68
N TYR A 55 -7.86 9.84 -18.59
CA TYR A 55 -8.92 9.44 -19.52
C TYR A 55 -8.47 8.30 -20.44
N LEU A 56 -7.24 8.37 -20.95
CA LEU A 56 -6.66 7.35 -21.81
C LEU A 56 -6.46 6.02 -21.07
N CYS A 57 -5.98 6.02 -19.82
CA CYS A 57 -5.91 4.82 -18.99
C CYS A 57 -7.27 4.14 -18.83
N LYS A 58 -8.34 4.93 -18.64
CA LYS A 58 -9.71 4.39 -18.56
C LYS A 58 -10.20 3.84 -19.90
N MET A 59 -9.93 4.55 -21.00
CA MET A 59 -10.31 4.08 -22.34
C MET A 59 -9.59 2.79 -22.75
N LEU A 60 -8.30 2.68 -22.41
CA LEU A 60 -7.51 1.47 -22.62
C LEU A 60 -7.94 0.31 -21.70
N ARG A 61 -8.78 0.59 -20.69
CA ARG A 61 -9.25 -0.35 -19.67
C ARG A 61 -8.10 -1.07 -18.99
N VAL A 62 -7.08 -0.30 -18.59
CA VAL A 62 -5.83 -0.86 -18.04
C VAL A 62 -6.09 -1.73 -16.79
N ASP A 63 -7.12 -1.40 -16.01
CA ASP A 63 -7.65 -2.18 -14.89
C ASP A 63 -8.12 -3.61 -15.27
N SER A 64 -8.62 -3.78 -16.50
CA SER A 64 -9.21 -5.03 -17.01
C SER A 64 -8.24 -5.85 -17.87
N THR A 65 -6.98 -5.41 -18.01
CA THR A 65 -5.96 -6.09 -18.81
C THR A 65 -5.38 -7.31 -18.09
N SER A 66 -4.70 -8.22 -18.79
CA SER A 66 -3.95 -9.28 -18.10
C SER A 66 -2.75 -8.70 -17.34
N ASP A 67 -2.32 -9.39 -16.28
CA ASP A 67 -1.18 -8.94 -15.49
C ASP A 67 0.11 -8.92 -16.33
N GLU A 68 0.24 -9.84 -17.29
CA GLU A 68 1.35 -9.87 -18.25
C GLU A 68 1.34 -8.64 -19.16
N ALA A 69 0.18 -8.28 -19.74
CA ALA A 69 0.07 -7.10 -20.57
C ALA A 69 0.36 -5.83 -19.75
N LEU A 70 -0.15 -5.76 -18.52
CA LEU A 70 0.10 -4.65 -17.61
C LEU A 70 1.59 -4.56 -17.25
N LEU A 71 2.24 -5.68 -16.96
CA LEU A 71 3.67 -5.73 -16.72
C LEU A 71 4.43 -5.27 -17.97
N GLN A 72 4.03 -5.66 -19.19
CA GLN A 72 4.69 -5.23 -20.43
C GLN A 72 4.48 -3.74 -20.74
N ILE A 73 3.29 -3.19 -20.51
CA ILE A 73 3.05 -1.74 -20.60
C ILE A 73 3.98 -1.00 -19.62
N THR A 74 4.22 -1.59 -18.45
CA THR A 74 5.13 -1.06 -17.43
C THR A 74 6.61 -1.39 -17.72
N ARG A 75 6.91 -2.44 -18.50
CA ARG A 75 8.25 -3.01 -18.77
C ARG A 75 8.84 -2.62 -20.12
N ASN A 76 8.07 -2.23 -21.13
CA ASN A 76 8.61 -1.65 -22.36
C ASN A 76 9.27 -0.27 -22.11
N VAL A 77 9.30 0.13 -20.84
CA VAL A 77 10.19 1.08 -20.15
C VAL A 77 11.63 0.55 -19.93
N SER A 78 11.94 -0.70 -20.28
CA SER A 78 13.20 -1.39 -19.90
C SER A 78 13.81 -2.17 -21.08
N ILE A 79 14.23 -1.45 -22.12
CA ILE A 79 15.35 -1.89 -22.96
C ILE A 79 16.64 -1.57 -22.18
N PRO A 80 17.48 -2.55 -21.82
CA PRO A 80 18.55 -2.41 -20.83
C PRO A 80 19.73 -1.51 -21.25
N MET A 81 19.79 -1.02 -22.49
CA MET A 81 20.78 -0.02 -22.92
C MET A 81 20.29 1.44 -22.80
N LEU A 82 19.01 1.66 -22.48
CA LEU A 82 18.36 2.98 -22.36
C LEU A 82 17.80 3.24 -20.94
N SER A 83 18.25 2.51 -19.93
CA SER A 83 17.87 2.71 -18.52
C SER A 83 18.15 4.14 -18.03
N ALA A 84 19.11 4.85 -18.63
CA ALA A 84 19.49 6.21 -18.24
C ALA A 84 18.58 7.32 -18.80
N LEU A 85 17.63 7.00 -19.68
CA LEU A 85 16.75 8.00 -20.34
C LEU A 85 15.28 7.93 -19.90
N PHE A 86 14.88 6.95 -19.07
CA PHE A 86 13.50 6.78 -18.62
C PHE A 86 13.28 6.77 -17.10
N ASP A 87 14.36 6.86 -16.30
CA ASP A 87 14.26 7.38 -14.92
C ASP A 87 13.72 8.84 -14.89
N SER A 88 13.39 9.44 -16.04
CA SER A 88 13.14 10.87 -16.24
C SER A 88 11.84 11.30 -16.95
N ASN A 89 10.92 10.41 -17.40
CA ASN A 89 9.78 10.88 -18.22
C ASN A 89 8.41 10.89 -17.54
N TRP A 90 8.15 10.05 -16.54
CA TRP A 90 6.89 10.13 -15.80
C TRP A 90 7.12 11.00 -14.56
N SER A 91 6.32 12.05 -14.43
CA SER A 91 6.22 12.75 -13.15
C SER A 91 5.57 11.84 -12.12
N SER A 92 5.77 12.12 -10.83
CA SER A 92 5.06 11.47 -9.72
C SER A 92 3.54 11.47 -9.90
N ARG A 93 2.98 12.42 -10.66
CA ARG A 93 1.54 12.50 -10.96
C ARG A 93 1.09 11.48 -12.01
N TYR A 94 1.86 11.26 -13.08
CA TYR A 94 1.52 10.21 -14.05
C TYR A 94 1.65 8.82 -13.43
N ALA A 95 2.68 8.61 -12.59
CA ALA A 95 2.83 7.39 -11.80
C ALA A 95 1.63 7.16 -10.87
N ALA A 96 1.16 8.21 -10.18
CA ALA A 96 -0.03 8.15 -9.32
C ALA A 96 -1.26 7.71 -10.11
N ILE A 97 -1.55 8.41 -11.22
CA ILE A 97 -2.70 8.11 -12.08
C ILE A 97 -2.63 6.67 -12.59
N PHE A 98 -1.45 6.21 -13.03
CA PHE A 98 -1.30 4.85 -13.53
C PHE A 98 -1.56 3.82 -12.41
N LEU A 99 -0.96 3.98 -11.24
CA LEU A 99 -1.19 3.09 -10.10
C LEU A 99 -2.68 3.04 -9.71
N GLU A 100 -3.33 4.19 -9.60
CA GLU A 100 -4.74 4.31 -9.20
C GLU A 100 -5.72 3.73 -10.22
N THR A 101 -5.40 3.81 -11.51
CA THR A 101 -6.28 3.35 -12.60
C THR A 101 -5.98 1.94 -13.07
N SER A 102 -4.89 1.30 -12.62
CA SER A 102 -4.50 -0.03 -13.08
C SER A 102 -4.20 -1.03 -11.96
N VAL A 103 -3.15 -0.78 -11.17
CA VAL A 103 -2.64 -1.73 -10.16
C VAL A 103 -3.57 -1.77 -8.94
N LEU A 104 -3.98 -0.60 -8.44
CA LEU A 104 -4.81 -0.48 -7.25
C LEU A 104 -6.15 -1.23 -7.38
N PRO A 105 -6.95 -1.05 -8.46
CA PRO A 105 -8.22 -1.76 -8.62
C PRO A 105 -8.05 -3.28 -8.64
N LYS A 106 -6.99 -3.78 -9.29
CA LYS A 106 -6.69 -5.22 -9.38
C LYS A 106 -6.35 -5.83 -8.02
N ILE A 107 -5.46 -5.18 -7.25
CA ILE A 107 -5.10 -5.67 -5.92
C ILE A 107 -6.30 -5.56 -4.97
N ARG A 108 -7.07 -4.48 -5.05
CA ARG A 108 -8.26 -4.28 -4.21
C ARG A 108 -9.35 -5.33 -4.46
N ALA A 109 -9.60 -5.68 -5.72
CA ALA A 109 -10.62 -6.65 -6.10
C ALA A 109 -10.22 -8.12 -5.87
N ALA A 110 -8.97 -8.39 -5.46
CA ALA A 110 -8.50 -9.76 -5.30
C ALA A 110 -9.11 -10.45 -4.08
N ASP A 111 -9.67 -11.63 -4.31
CA ASP A 111 -10.21 -12.54 -3.29
C ASP A 111 -9.23 -13.66 -2.90
N SER A 112 -8.10 -13.72 -3.60
CA SER A 112 -7.10 -14.79 -3.55
C SER A 112 -5.69 -14.21 -3.71
N VAL A 113 -4.68 -15.08 -3.61
CA VAL A 113 -3.27 -14.68 -3.62
C VAL A 113 -2.94 -13.81 -4.84
N ILE A 114 -2.35 -12.64 -4.59
CA ILE A 114 -1.95 -11.70 -5.64
C ILE A 114 -0.91 -12.35 -6.55
N SER A 115 -1.14 -12.27 -7.86
CA SER A 115 -0.24 -12.84 -8.85
C SER A 115 1.17 -12.23 -8.72
N ARG A 116 2.19 -13.06 -8.96
CA ARG A 116 3.59 -12.60 -8.93
C ARG A 116 3.84 -11.48 -9.93
N VAL A 117 3.17 -11.55 -11.09
CA VAL A 117 3.32 -10.60 -12.20
C VAL A 117 2.75 -9.23 -11.80
N LEU A 118 1.56 -9.18 -11.20
CA LEU A 118 0.97 -7.94 -10.69
C LEU A 118 1.81 -7.31 -9.58
N LEU A 119 2.35 -8.13 -8.67
CA LEU A 119 3.27 -7.66 -7.65
C LEU A 119 4.53 -7.07 -8.29
N GLN A 120 5.12 -7.74 -9.27
CA GLN A 120 6.29 -7.23 -10.01
C GLN A 120 6.00 -5.91 -10.70
N THR A 121 4.80 -5.71 -11.25
CA THR A 121 4.36 -4.42 -11.81
C THR A 121 4.40 -3.33 -10.74
N ALA A 122 3.83 -3.57 -9.55
CA ALA A 122 3.85 -2.59 -8.46
C ALA A 122 5.28 -2.25 -8.01
N LEU A 123 6.17 -3.25 -7.94
CA LEU A 123 7.57 -3.06 -7.56
C LEU A 123 8.37 -2.19 -8.55
N ARG A 124 7.89 -1.99 -9.79
CA ARG A 124 8.52 -1.07 -10.75
C ARG A 124 8.44 0.40 -10.33
N PHE A 125 7.46 0.75 -9.51
CA PHE A 125 7.31 2.10 -8.95
C PHE A 125 8.07 2.26 -7.63
N GLY A 126 9.10 1.44 -7.40
CA GLY A 126 9.86 1.36 -6.15
C GLY A 126 10.60 2.64 -5.80
N SER A 127 11.91 2.59 -5.62
CA SER A 127 12.71 3.73 -5.11
C SER A 127 12.49 5.04 -5.87
N SER A 128 12.34 5.01 -7.20
CA SER A 128 12.12 6.19 -8.04
C SER A 128 10.78 6.90 -7.81
N TYR A 129 9.77 6.19 -7.31
CA TYR A 129 8.42 6.71 -7.06
C TYR A 129 7.89 6.34 -5.67
N ALA A 130 8.76 6.11 -4.69
CA ALA A 130 8.40 5.54 -3.39
C ALA A 130 7.26 6.31 -2.69
N GLY A 131 7.31 7.65 -2.69
CA GLY A 131 6.24 8.48 -2.12
C GLY A 131 4.90 8.29 -2.85
N THR A 132 4.92 8.23 -4.18
CA THR A 132 3.74 7.95 -5.00
C THR A 132 3.22 6.53 -4.79
N LEU A 133 4.10 5.53 -4.68
CA LEU A 133 3.74 4.15 -4.37
C LEU A 133 3.04 4.05 -3.01
N VAL A 134 3.53 4.78 -2.01
CA VAL A 134 2.90 4.88 -0.70
C VAL A 134 1.52 5.53 -0.79
N ASP A 135 1.44 6.72 -1.40
CA ASP A 135 0.23 7.55 -1.35
C ASP A 135 -0.89 7.06 -2.29
N SER A 136 -0.54 6.55 -3.47
CA SER A 136 -1.50 6.14 -4.51
C SER A 136 -1.79 4.63 -4.55
N LEU A 137 -1.01 3.80 -3.84
CA LEU A 137 -1.25 2.35 -3.77
C LEU A 137 -1.34 1.82 -2.35
N LEU A 138 -0.28 1.95 -1.54
CA LEU A 138 -0.21 1.24 -0.25
C LEU A 138 -1.19 1.79 0.79
N LEU A 139 -1.29 3.11 0.93
CA LEU A 139 -2.20 3.75 1.87
C LEU A 139 -3.67 3.51 1.48
N PRO A 140 -4.10 3.68 0.21
CA PRO A 140 -5.47 3.35 -0.22
C PRO A 140 -5.84 1.86 -0.12
N LEU A 141 -4.86 0.95 -0.15
CA LEU A 141 -5.10 -0.47 0.09
C LEU A 141 -5.26 -0.79 1.57
N LEU A 142 -4.48 -0.13 2.44
CA LEU A 142 -4.49 -0.39 3.88
C LEU A 142 -5.71 0.22 4.57
N VAL A 143 -6.01 1.48 4.27
CA VAL A 143 -7.12 2.23 4.91
C VAL A 143 -8.47 1.88 4.27
N GLY A 144 -8.46 1.34 3.05
CA GLY A 144 -9.67 1.05 2.29
C GLY A 144 -10.28 2.29 1.64
N GLY A 145 -11.28 2.06 0.79
CA GLY A 145 -12.22 3.10 0.34
C GLY A 145 -13.49 3.10 1.19
N GLU A 146 -14.56 3.76 0.72
CA GLU A 146 -15.82 3.92 1.48
C GLU A 146 -16.52 2.62 1.92
N CYS A 147 -16.16 1.43 1.43
CA CYS A 147 -16.88 0.19 1.74
C CYS A 147 -16.06 -1.07 2.07
N ASP A 148 -14.76 -1.15 1.77
CA ASP A 148 -14.02 -2.42 1.90
C ASP A 148 -12.80 -2.28 2.82
N ALA A 149 -12.84 -3.00 3.94
CA ALA A 149 -11.70 -3.16 4.83
C ALA A 149 -10.61 -4.02 4.18
N VAL A 150 -9.34 -3.75 4.50
CA VAL A 150 -8.20 -4.50 3.95
C VAL A 150 -8.32 -6.01 4.22
N GLY A 151 -8.27 -6.82 3.16
CA GLY A 151 -8.31 -8.28 3.25
C GLY A 151 -6.91 -8.92 3.32
N PRO A 152 -6.84 -10.25 3.55
CA PRO A 152 -5.57 -10.96 3.61
C PRO A 152 -4.69 -10.83 2.35
N PRO A 153 -5.23 -10.95 1.11
CA PRO A 153 -4.44 -10.77 -0.10
C PRO A 153 -3.82 -9.37 -0.21
N GLN A 154 -4.59 -8.34 0.15
CA GLN A 154 -4.15 -6.95 0.11
C GLN A 154 -3.05 -6.71 1.15
N ALA A 155 -3.23 -7.19 2.39
CA ALA A 155 -2.22 -7.07 3.44
C ALA A 155 -0.93 -7.81 3.09
N GLU A 156 -1.02 -8.99 2.45
CA GLU A 156 0.15 -9.72 1.96
C GLU A 156 0.88 -8.91 0.88
N ALA A 157 0.17 -8.33 -0.09
CA ALA A 157 0.77 -7.51 -1.12
C ALA A 157 1.46 -6.26 -0.54
N ILE A 158 0.78 -5.52 0.34
CA ILE A 158 1.36 -4.37 1.05
C ILE A 158 2.65 -4.80 1.76
N THR A 159 2.59 -5.89 2.53
CA THR A 159 3.73 -6.41 3.28
C THR A 159 4.90 -6.85 2.39
N ARG A 160 4.61 -7.45 1.23
CA ARG A 160 5.65 -7.85 0.26
C ARG A 160 6.29 -6.64 -0.41
N ILE A 161 5.50 -5.61 -0.77
CA ILE A 161 6.02 -4.38 -1.35
C ILE A 161 6.89 -3.64 -0.34
N LEU A 162 6.42 -3.46 0.91
CA LEU A 162 7.16 -2.73 1.95
C LEU A 162 8.47 -3.41 2.38
N ARG A 163 8.60 -4.73 2.20
CA ARG A 163 9.82 -5.49 2.55
C ARG A 163 10.80 -5.67 1.39
N SER A 164 10.42 -5.28 0.17
CA SER A 164 11.32 -5.37 -0.97
C SER A 164 12.45 -4.34 -0.84
N LEU A 165 13.67 -4.71 -1.21
CA LEU A 165 14.85 -3.84 -1.01
C LEU A 165 14.82 -2.59 -1.92
N ASP A 166 14.24 -2.72 -3.11
CA ASP A 166 14.24 -1.68 -4.15
C ASP A 166 12.96 -0.83 -4.16
N THR A 167 12.18 -0.83 -3.07
CA THR A 167 10.89 -0.13 -3.00
C THR A 167 10.88 1.04 -2.04
N VAL A 168 10.24 0.89 -0.88
CA VAL A 168 9.99 1.95 0.09
C VAL A 168 11.18 2.01 1.04
N PRO A 169 11.96 3.10 1.04
CA PRO A 169 13.07 3.28 1.97
C PRO A 169 12.61 3.22 3.43
N ALA A 170 13.47 2.69 4.32
CA ALA A 170 13.12 2.49 5.73
C ALA A 170 12.77 3.79 6.48
N ASP A 171 13.34 4.92 6.06
CA ASP A 171 13.05 6.27 6.57
C ASP A 171 11.66 6.79 6.16
N GLN A 172 11.02 6.21 5.15
CA GLN A 172 9.64 6.55 4.76
C GLN A 172 8.58 5.71 5.51
N LEU A 173 8.99 4.65 6.21
CA LEU A 173 8.06 3.77 6.93
C LEU A 173 7.38 4.48 8.12
N ASP A 174 8.05 5.42 8.77
CA ASP A 174 7.44 6.26 9.82
C ASP A 174 6.27 7.08 9.27
N GLY A 175 6.49 7.77 8.14
CA GLY A 175 5.46 8.57 7.46
C GLY A 175 4.29 7.72 6.96
N PHE A 176 4.55 6.50 6.48
CA PHE A 176 3.50 5.55 6.11
C PHE A 176 2.61 5.18 7.32
N LEU A 177 3.21 4.84 8.46
CA LEU A 177 2.46 4.51 9.68
C LEU A 177 1.65 5.71 10.17
N LEU A 178 2.26 6.90 10.21
CA LEU A 178 1.60 8.12 10.66
C LEU A 178 0.37 8.43 9.79
N LYS A 179 0.53 8.48 8.47
CA LYS A 179 -0.58 8.72 7.52
C LYS A 179 -1.69 7.67 7.66
N SER A 180 -1.32 6.41 7.86
CA SER A 180 -2.28 5.31 8.04
C SER A 180 -3.12 5.48 9.31
N LEU A 181 -2.53 5.97 10.39
CA LEU A 181 -3.22 6.22 11.65
C LEU A 181 -4.09 7.48 11.58
N GLU A 182 -3.60 8.54 10.93
CA GLU A 182 -4.34 9.80 10.76
C GLU A 182 -5.61 9.63 9.90
N ALA A 183 -5.51 8.86 8.82
CA ALA A 183 -6.64 8.60 7.93
C ALA A 183 -7.82 7.90 8.64
N VAL A 184 -7.56 7.18 9.73
CA VAL A 184 -8.57 6.49 10.55
C VAL A 184 -9.23 7.45 11.54
N THR A 185 -8.47 8.41 12.07
CA THR A 185 -9.02 9.41 13.01
C THR A 185 -9.89 10.47 12.33
N ALA A 186 -9.71 10.68 11.03
CA ALA A 186 -10.48 11.65 10.25
C ALA A 186 -11.85 11.10 9.78
N ASN A 187 -11.98 9.79 9.64
CA ASN A 187 -13.23 9.13 9.28
C ASN A 187 -13.96 8.70 10.56
N ASP A 188 -15.02 9.45 10.86
CA ASP A 188 -15.93 9.30 12.00
C ASP A 188 -16.44 7.86 12.17
N ASN A 189 -16.99 7.56 13.36
CA ASN A 189 -17.33 6.25 13.96
C ASN A 189 -18.13 5.22 13.13
N LEU A 190 -18.39 5.47 11.84
CA LEU A 190 -19.15 4.65 10.89
C LEU A 190 -18.40 3.42 10.37
N HIS A 191 -17.06 3.43 10.34
CA HIS A 191 -16.27 2.30 9.85
C HIS A 191 -15.50 1.60 10.97
N PRO A 192 -15.31 0.26 10.90
CA PRO A 192 -14.47 -0.46 11.85
C PRO A 192 -13.08 0.17 11.93
N HIS A 193 -12.56 0.28 13.14
CA HIS A 193 -11.23 0.87 13.35
C HIS A 193 -10.15 0.05 12.64
N LEU A 194 -9.13 0.68 12.06
CA LEU A 194 -8.07 -0.03 11.35
C LEU A 194 -7.40 -1.13 12.20
N LEU A 195 -7.20 -0.85 13.49
CA LEU A 195 -6.60 -1.81 14.43
C LEU A 195 -7.56 -2.93 14.90
N SER A 196 -8.84 -2.92 14.51
CA SER A 196 -9.73 -4.08 14.68
C SER A 196 -9.61 -5.08 13.53
N ASN A 197 -8.97 -4.69 12.41
CA ASN A 197 -8.74 -5.55 11.27
C ASN A 197 -7.42 -6.34 11.41
N GLU A 198 -7.52 -7.67 11.46
CA GLU A 198 -6.37 -8.56 11.56
C GLU A 198 -5.36 -8.45 10.42
N SER A 199 -5.82 -8.16 9.20
CA SER A 199 -4.98 -7.99 8.01
C SER A 199 -4.19 -6.68 8.11
N ALA A 200 -4.82 -5.62 8.61
CA ALA A 200 -4.13 -4.36 8.89
C ALA A 200 -3.06 -4.56 9.98
N LEU A 201 -3.41 -5.21 11.09
CA LEU A 201 -2.47 -5.52 12.17
C LEU A 201 -1.23 -6.28 11.69
N LEU A 202 -1.39 -7.19 10.72
CA LEU A 202 -0.26 -7.88 10.09
C LEU A 202 0.69 -6.89 9.37
N VAL A 203 0.16 -5.90 8.67
CA VAL A 203 0.98 -4.86 8.02
C VAL A 203 1.76 -4.06 9.06
N PHE A 204 1.07 -3.55 10.10
CA PHE A 204 1.73 -2.83 11.20
C PHE A 204 2.83 -3.67 11.84
N GLN A 205 2.55 -4.93 12.18
CA GLN A 205 3.53 -5.83 12.78
C GLN A 205 4.75 -6.03 11.88
N ASN A 206 4.54 -6.21 10.56
CA ASN A 206 5.64 -6.39 9.62
C ASN A 206 6.52 -5.14 9.51
N VAL A 207 5.92 -3.94 9.47
CA VAL A 207 6.66 -2.68 9.48
C VAL A 207 7.43 -2.50 10.79
N LEU A 208 6.81 -2.74 11.94
CA LEU A 208 7.51 -2.62 13.23
C LEU A 208 8.67 -3.61 13.35
N ASN A 209 8.55 -4.80 12.75
CA ASN A 209 9.62 -5.80 12.74
C ASN A 209 10.84 -5.40 11.91
N THR A 210 10.70 -4.54 10.90
CA THR A 210 11.86 -3.97 10.18
C THR A 210 12.60 -2.91 11.00
N LYS A 211 12.05 -2.51 12.15
CA LYS A 211 12.61 -1.55 13.10
C LYS A 211 13.00 -0.19 12.46
N PRO A 212 12.10 0.47 11.71
CA PRO A 212 12.35 1.82 11.22
C PRO A 212 12.56 2.82 12.37
N VAL A 213 13.17 3.96 12.08
CA VAL A 213 13.23 5.05 13.05
C VAL A 213 11.85 5.69 13.13
N LEU A 214 11.17 5.56 14.27
CA LEU A 214 9.85 6.13 14.49
C LEU A 214 9.93 7.46 15.23
N SER A 215 9.14 8.44 14.77
CA SER A 215 8.99 9.71 15.46
C SER A 215 8.14 9.56 16.73
N VAL A 216 8.29 10.50 17.67
CA VAL A 216 7.48 10.55 18.90
C VAL A 216 5.99 10.62 18.54
N LEU A 217 5.63 11.43 17.54
CA LEU A 217 4.26 11.58 17.07
C LEU A 217 3.68 10.25 16.58
N THR A 218 4.42 9.46 15.81
CA THR A 218 3.94 8.14 15.35
C THR A 218 3.67 7.19 16.52
N ILE A 219 4.53 7.21 17.54
CA ILE A 219 4.37 6.39 18.75
C ILE A 219 3.12 6.84 19.51
N GLU A 220 2.96 8.15 19.74
CA GLU A 220 1.79 8.74 20.38
C GLU A 220 0.49 8.36 19.65
N ARG A 221 0.47 8.50 18.31
CA ARG A 221 -0.69 8.13 17.49
C ARG A 221 -0.99 6.64 17.53
N LEU A 222 0.03 5.79 17.52
CA LEU A 222 -0.17 4.34 17.58
C LEU A 222 -0.72 3.91 18.95
N VAL A 223 -0.19 4.46 20.05
CA VAL A 223 -0.70 4.20 21.39
C VAL A 223 -2.14 4.70 21.54
N GLY A 224 -2.41 5.94 21.10
CA GLY A 224 -3.77 6.49 21.12
C GLY A 224 -4.76 5.69 20.27
N ALA A 225 -4.33 5.19 19.11
CA ALA A 225 -5.16 4.31 18.28
C ALA A 225 -5.43 2.95 18.95
N CYS A 226 -4.46 2.40 19.70
CA CYS A 226 -4.65 1.18 20.50
C CYS A 226 -5.63 1.39 21.66
N GLU A 227 -5.64 2.58 22.27
CA GLU A 227 -6.62 2.94 23.30
C GLU A 227 -8.01 3.11 22.68
N ALA A 228 -8.12 3.93 21.63
CA ALA A 228 -9.38 4.24 20.96
C ALA A 228 -10.11 2.98 20.46
N VAL A 229 -9.39 2.00 19.88
CA VAL A 229 -10.04 0.77 19.40
C VAL A 229 -10.67 -0.07 20.51
N LEU A 230 -10.18 0.03 21.75
CA LEU A 230 -10.73 -0.68 22.91
C LEU A 230 -11.98 0.00 23.51
N GLU A 231 -12.28 1.22 23.08
CA GLU A 231 -13.49 1.97 23.45
C GLU A 231 -14.64 1.78 22.44
N ARG A 232 -14.37 1.13 21.30
CA ARG A 232 -15.33 0.92 20.21
C ARG A 232 -16.14 -0.38 20.37
N PRO A 233 -17.26 -0.56 19.63
CA PRO A 233 -18.08 -1.76 19.71
C PRO A 233 -17.31 -3.07 19.45
N GLU A 234 -16.25 -3.02 18.65
CA GLU A 234 -15.43 -4.19 18.32
C GLU A 234 -14.42 -4.59 19.41
N ALA A 235 -14.38 -3.85 20.54
CA ALA A 235 -13.38 -4.02 21.58
C ALA A 235 -13.28 -5.45 22.13
N GLU A 236 -14.38 -6.18 22.26
CA GLU A 236 -14.36 -7.56 22.77
C GLU A 236 -13.53 -8.50 21.87
N GLN A 237 -13.72 -8.41 20.55
CA GLN A 237 -12.94 -9.18 19.58
C GLN A 237 -11.47 -8.77 19.62
N VAL A 238 -11.21 -7.46 19.74
CA VAL A 238 -9.86 -6.89 19.76
C VAL A 238 -9.08 -7.34 21.00
N ARG A 239 -9.72 -7.34 22.19
CA ARG A 239 -9.12 -7.81 23.45
C ARG A 239 -8.66 -9.26 23.37
N GLY A 240 -9.42 -10.11 22.66
CA GLY A 240 -9.09 -11.51 22.42
C GLY A 240 -8.07 -11.74 21.29
N SER A 241 -7.83 -10.75 20.44
CA SER A 241 -6.98 -10.91 19.25
C SER A 241 -5.51 -11.10 19.61
N LEU A 242 -4.94 -12.22 19.16
CA LEU A 242 -3.52 -12.50 19.29
C LEU A 242 -2.67 -11.49 18.48
N LYS A 243 -3.12 -11.12 17.27
CA LYS A 243 -2.40 -10.18 16.40
C LYS A 243 -2.33 -8.80 17.02
N PHE A 244 -3.42 -8.32 17.62
CA PHE A 244 -3.45 -7.04 18.31
C PHE A 244 -2.47 -7.00 19.48
N ALA A 245 -2.51 -8.03 20.33
CA ALA A 245 -1.56 -8.17 21.44
C ALA A 245 -0.10 -8.27 20.96
N THR A 246 0.13 -8.91 19.81
CA THR A 246 1.46 -9.04 19.21
C THR A 246 2.00 -7.71 18.68
N VAL A 247 1.14 -6.87 18.09
CA VAL A 247 1.52 -5.51 17.66
C VAL A 247 1.98 -4.68 18.86
N ILE A 248 1.21 -4.68 19.95
CA ILE A 248 1.56 -3.97 21.19
C ILE A 248 2.88 -4.49 21.76
N PHE A 249 3.05 -5.82 21.84
CA PHE A 249 4.30 -6.43 22.29
C PHE A 249 5.49 -6.04 21.40
N THR A 250 5.30 -6.02 20.08
CA THR A 250 6.34 -5.65 19.11
C THR A 250 6.74 -4.19 19.30
N LEU A 251 5.77 -3.30 19.48
CA LEU A 251 6.01 -1.89 19.78
C LEU A 251 6.89 -1.72 21.03
N ILE A 252 6.49 -2.34 22.16
CA ILE A 252 7.22 -2.22 23.44
C ILE A 252 8.63 -2.82 23.34
N SER A 253 8.76 -3.98 22.69
CA SER A 253 10.04 -4.71 22.61
C SER A 253 11.04 -4.07 21.65
N LYS A 254 10.57 -3.45 20.56
CA LYS A 254 11.43 -2.81 19.55
C LYS A 254 11.72 -1.34 19.86
N TYR A 255 10.80 -0.64 20.53
CA TYR A 255 10.86 0.80 20.83
C TYR A 255 10.71 1.11 22.33
N PRO A 256 11.48 0.46 23.23
CA PRO A 256 11.30 0.61 24.67
C PRO A 256 11.50 2.06 25.13
N GLN A 257 12.50 2.77 24.59
CA GLN A 257 12.79 4.15 24.99
C GLN A 257 11.64 5.09 24.64
N GLN A 258 11.09 4.96 23.44
CA GLN A 258 9.95 5.78 22.99
C GLN A 258 8.67 5.43 23.76
N CYS A 259 8.49 4.16 24.14
CA CYS A 259 7.35 3.74 24.96
C CYS A 259 7.41 4.22 26.42
N SER A 260 8.56 4.72 26.89
CA SER A 260 8.77 5.06 28.31
C SER A 260 7.85 6.19 28.81
N GLY A 261 7.41 7.08 27.92
CA GLY A 261 6.43 8.13 28.22
C GLY A 261 4.97 7.65 28.25
N HIS A 262 4.69 6.44 27.76
CA HIS A 262 3.33 5.89 27.58
C HIS A 262 3.08 4.64 28.43
N VAL A 263 3.92 4.37 29.42
CA VAL A 263 3.89 3.11 30.17
C VAL A 263 2.55 2.87 30.87
N GLU A 264 1.96 3.91 31.46
CA GLU A 264 0.68 3.80 32.17
C GLU A 264 -0.46 3.45 31.20
N THR A 265 -0.55 4.17 30.08
CA THR A 265 -1.53 3.89 29.01
C THR A 265 -1.34 2.48 28.43
N LEU A 266 -0.11 2.10 28.12
CA LEU A 266 0.20 0.77 27.58
C LEU A 266 -0.11 -0.35 28.57
N GLU A 267 0.05 -0.12 29.87
CA GLU A 267 -0.34 -1.08 30.91
C GLU A 267 -1.85 -1.18 31.05
N ALA A 268 -2.58 -0.06 31.02
CA ALA A 268 -4.04 -0.06 31.01
C ALA A 268 -4.59 -0.86 29.82
N ILE A 269 -4.04 -0.64 28.62
CA ILE A 269 -4.35 -1.42 27.41
C ILE A 269 -4.02 -2.90 27.62
N ALA A 270 -2.79 -3.22 28.06
CA ALA A 270 -2.33 -4.60 28.22
C ALA A 270 -3.15 -5.40 29.25
N THR A 271 -3.69 -4.74 30.27
CA THR A 271 -4.52 -5.36 31.31
C THR A 271 -5.91 -5.75 30.79
N GLN A 272 -6.39 -5.10 29.74
CA GLN A 272 -7.64 -5.45 29.07
C GLN A 272 -7.50 -6.61 28.08
N LEU A 273 -6.28 -6.98 27.69
CA LEU A 273 -6.04 -8.07 26.74
C LEU A 273 -6.32 -9.42 27.39
N THR A 274 -7.07 -10.26 26.68
CA THR A 274 -7.43 -11.63 27.12
C THR A 274 -6.68 -12.72 26.35
N SER A 275 -5.89 -12.34 25.33
CA SER A 275 -5.11 -13.30 24.53
C SER A 275 -3.92 -13.90 25.30
N ILE A 276 -3.39 -15.01 24.79
CA ILE A 276 -2.23 -15.70 25.39
C ILE A 276 -0.97 -14.83 25.51
N MET A 277 -0.86 -13.75 24.73
CA MET A 277 0.27 -12.83 24.78
C MET A 277 0.15 -11.75 25.86
N ALA A 278 -1.02 -11.55 26.47
CA ALA A 278 -1.24 -10.50 27.47
C ALA A 278 -0.20 -10.55 28.61
N LYS A 279 0.07 -11.74 29.16
CA LYS A 279 1.07 -11.93 30.22
C LYS A 279 2.49 -11.55 29.78
N THR A 280 2.85 -11.86 28.53
CA THR A 280 4.18 -11.55 27.96
C THR A 280 4.33 -10.06 27.72
N THR A 281 3.26 -9.41 27.24
CA THR A 281 3.19 -7.95 27.07
C THR A 281 3.34 -7.23 28.41
N LEU A 282 2.56 -7.63 29.43
CA LEU A 282 2.64 -7.07 30.78
C LEU A 282 4.03 -7.23 31.40
N ARG A 283 4.65 -8.41 31.26
CA ARG A 283 6.03 -8.63 31.75
C ARG A 283 7.04 -7.71 31.08
N SER A 284 6.84 -7.40 29.79
CA SER A 284 7.72 -6.49 29.05
C SER A 284 7.58 -5.05 29.52
N LEU A 285 6.35 -4.62 29.85
CA LEU A 285 6.09 -3.31 30.46
C LEU A 285 6.69 -3.20 31.87
N GLN A 286 6.61 -4.26 32.68
CA GLN A 286 7.23 -4.28 34.01
C GLN A 286 8.75 -4.08 33.92
N LYS A 287 9.43 -4.73 32.96
CA LYS A 287 10.86 -4.52 32.71
C LYS A 287 11.17 -3.08 32.30
N LEU A 288 10.29 -2.47 31.50
CA LEU A 288 10.46 -1.08 31.07
C LEU A 288 10.36 -0.11 32.26
N LYS A 289 9.46 -0.37 33.22
CA LYS A 289 9.34 0.41 34.48
C LYS A 289 10.60 0.32 35.33
N THR A 290 11.18 -0.88 35.46
CA THR A 290 12.37 -1.10 36.30
C THR A 290 13.68 -0.67 35.64
N SER A 291 13.66 -0.28 34.36
CA SER A 291 14.83 0.16 33.60
C SER A 291 14.92 1.69 33.47
N LYS A 292 14.00 2.44 34.09
CA LYS A 292 14.12 3.89 34.33
C LYS A 292 15.00 4.13 35.54
#